data_AF-A0A3N5UL28-F1
#
_entry.id   AF-A0A3N5UL28-F1
#
_cell.length_a   1.000
_cell.length_b   1.000
_cell.length_c   1.000
_cell.angle_alpha   90.00
_cell.angle_beta   90.00
_cell.angle_gamma   90.00
#
_symmetry.space_group_name_H-M   'P 1'
#
loop_
_entity.id
_entity.type
_entity.pdbx_description
1 polymer ?
#
loop_
_entity_poly.entity_id
_entity_poly.type
_entity_poly.pdbx_seq_one_letter_code
_entity_poly.pdbx_strand_id
1 'polypeptide(L)'
;MENDTWTCFIPTNGLIYSCLEVTDAGCGIASQDIEKLFDPFFSTKSAGRGLGLSVALGIVRSHGGGITVQSEPGHGSVFRVFFPVLTEAVPRQSEKVDSVPESEGGGTVLLVEDMFMMRHIATKMLELLGFSVLEARDGVEAIEVFRQHQGEIRFVLCDLAMPRMDGWETLVALRELSPGLPMIMTSGQNVAQRRVGDHFKFPEAFLSKPYGFKELFDAIARALAHKK
;
A
#
# COMPACT_ATOMS: atom_id res chain seq x y z
N MET A 1 14.87 21.40 -33.91
CA MET A 1 13.89 20.50 -33.26
C MET A 1 14.45 20.23 -31.89
N GLU A 2 14.20 21.17 -30.98
CA GLU A 2 14.68 21.11 -29.60
C GLU A 2 13.82 20.14 -28.81
N ASN A 3 14.47 19.33 -27.98
CA ASN A 3 13.87 18.22 -27.26
C ASN A 3 13.03 18.73 -26.09
N ASP A 4 11.70 18.69 -26.20
CA ASP A 4 10.72 18.92 -25.11
C ASP A 4 10.69 17.78 -24.06
N THR A 5 11.85 17.15 -23.81
CA THR A 5 11.99 16.08 -22.81
C THR A 5 12.80 16.59 -21.64
N TRP A 6 12.13 16.87 -20.53
CA TRP A 6 12.80 17.12 -19.27
C TRP A 6 13.23 15.79 -18.65
N THR A 7 14.54 15.55 -18.69
CA THR A 7 15.19 14.35 -18.14
C THR A 7 15.66 14.61 -16.72
N CYS A 8 15.08 13.93 -15.73
CA CYS A 8 15.75 13.73 -14.46
C CYS A 8 16.61 12.45 -14.55
N PHE A 9 17.82 12.62 -15.09
CA PHE A 9 18.98 11.71 -15.05
C PHE A 9 18.71 10.22 -15.32
N ILE A 10 19.13 9.72 -16.49
CA ILE A 10 19.37 8.29 -16.71
C ILE A 10 20.89 8.09 -16.66
N PRO A 11 21.43 7.30 -15.72
CA PRO A 11 22.86 7.02 -15.70
C PRO A 11 23.27 6.29 -17.00
N THR A 12 24.23 6.83 -17.75
CA THR A 12 24.76 6.22 -18.98
C THR A 12 25.91 5.25 -18.69
N ASN A 13 25.78 4.46 -17.63
CA ASN A 13 26.82 3.57 -17.11
C ASN A 13 26.87 2.19 -17.80
N GLY A 14 26.31 2.07 -19.01
CA GLY A 14 26.30 0.81 -19.78
C GLY A 14 25.33 -0.26 -19.25
N LEU A 15 24.46 0.09 -18.30
CA LEU A 15 23.42 -0.80 -17.80
C LEU A 15 22.22 -0.85 -18.76
N ILE A 16 21.55 -2.00 -18.80
CA ILE A 16 20.23 -2.14 -19.42
C ILE A 16 19.20 -1.58 -18.46
N TYR A 17 18.20 -0.87 -18.95
CA TYR A 17 17.11 -0.32 -18.13
C TYR A 17 15.76 -0.91 -18.54
N SER A 18 14.95 -1.24 -17.54
CA SER A 18 13.52 -1.51 -17.74
C SER A 18 12.75 -0.18 -17.66
N CYS A 19 11.84 0.05 -18.59
CA CYS A 19 11.03 1.27 -18.64
C CYS A 19 9.58 0.95 -18.26
N LEU A 20 9.05 1.66 -17.27
CA LEU A 20 7.62 1.75 -16.97
C LEU A 20 7.11 3.08 -17.51
N GLU A 21 6.17 3.03 -18.46
CA GLU A 21 5.53 4.21 -19.04
C GLU A 21 4.10 4.35 -18.53
N VAL A 22 3.73 5.56 -18.12
CA VAL A 22 2.36 5.94 -17.74
C VAL A 22 1.95 7.10 -18.62
N THR A 23 0.87 6.90 -19.38
CA THR A 23 0.35 7.88 -20.35
C THR A 23 -1.09 8.25 -20.00
N ASP A 24 -1.38 9.54 -19.99
CA ASP A 24 -2.72 10.10 -19.82
C ASP A 24 -3.06 11.07 -20.95
N ALA A 25 -4.36 11.21 -21.26
CA ALA A 25 -4.88 12.16 -22.25
C ALA A 25 -5.53 13.38 -21.58
N GLY A 26 -5.05 13.78 -20.40
CA GLY A 26 -5.58 14.88 -19.60
C GLY A 26 -5.17 16.26 -20.11
N CYS A 27 -5.26 17.25 -19.23
CA CYS A 27 -5.00 18.65 -19.58
C CYS A 27 -3.53 18.98 -19.90
N GLY A 28 -2.61 18.04 -19.66
CA GLY A 28 -1.17 18.27 -19.77
C GLY A 28 -0.62 19.27 -18.76
N ILE A 29 0.68 19.54 -18.87
CA ILE A 29 1.47 20.37 -17.95
C ILE A 29 2.21 21.44 -18.76
N ALA A 30 2.18 22.69 -18.31
CA ALA A 30 2.91 23.78 -18.95
C ALA A 30 4.43 23.64 -18.69
N SER A 31 5.27 23.98 -19.68
CA SER A 31 6.72 23.80 -19.59
C SER A 31 7.37 24.47 -18.37
N GLN A 32 6.85 25.62 -17.94
CA GLN A 32 7.30 26.34 -16.74
C GLN A 32 7.08 25.58 -15.42
N ASP A 33 6.08 24.69 -15.38
CA ASP A 33 5.74 23.90 -14.20
C ASP A 33 6.47 22.56 -14.20
N ILE A 34 6.96 22.10 -15.35
CA ILE A 34 7.70 20.84 -15.49
C ILE A 34 8.99 20.86 -14.66
N GLU A 35 9.70 22.00 -14.61
CA GLU A 35 10.93 22.15 -13.84
C GLU A 35 10.72 21.96 -12.33
N LYS A 36 9.55 22.37 -11.83
CA LYS A 36 9.20 22.35 -10.40
C LYS A 36 8.37 21.14 -10.02
N LEU A 37 8.03 20.30 -10.99
CA LEU A 37 7.10 19.18 -10.86
C LEU A 37 7.50 18.18 -9.76
N PHE A 38 8.81 18.07 -9.51
CA PHE A 38 9.39 17.18 -8.50
C PHE A 38 9.77 17.89 -7.20
N ASP A 39 9.54 19.20 -7.08
CA ASP A 39 9.82 19.94 -5.86
C ASP A 39 8.80 19.55 -4.77
N PRO A 40 9.25 19.28 -3.53
CA PRO A 40 8.33 19.03 -2.43
C PRO A 40 7.34 20.18 -2.27
N PHE A 41 6.06 19.83 -2.12
CA PHE A 41 4.93 20.76 -1.92
C PHE A 41 4.52 21.60 -3.14
N PHE A 42 5.18 21.45 -4.30
CA PHE A 42 4.72 22.10 -5.51
C PHE A 42 3.41 21.49 -6.02
N SER A 43 2.40 22.33 -6.25
CA SER A 43 1.09 21.93 -6.75
C SER A 43 0.42 23.07 -7.50
N THR A 44 -0.16 22.79 -8.66
CA THR A 44 -1.07 23.68 -9.39
C THR A 44 -2.54 23.47 -8.99
N LYS A 45 -2.82 22.50 -8.12
CA LYS A 45 -4.16 22.14 -7.64
C LYS A 45 -4.38 22.65 -6.22
N SER A 46 -5.55 23.24 -5.96
CA SER A 46 -5.94 23.79 -4.66
C SER A 46 -6.11 22.76 -3.54
N ALA A 47 -6.35 21.48 -3.88
CA ALA A 47 -6.60 20.39 -2.93
C ALA A 47 -5.43 19.41 -2.74
N GLY A 48 -4.33 19.56 -3.48
CA GLY A 48 -3.19 18.63 -3.46
C GLY A 48 -2.03 19.15 -2.61
N ARG A 49 -1.41 18.28 -1.79
CA ARG A 49 -0.22 18.64 -0.99
C ARG A 49 1.09 18.70 -1.79
N GLY A 50 1.10 18.32 -3.07
CA GLY A 50 2.30 18.41 -3.92
C GLY A 50 3.46 17.47 -3.54
N LEU A 51 3.18 16.31 -2.92
CA LEU A 51 4.22 15.39 -2.45
C LEU A 51 4.40 14.12 -3.29
N GLY A 52 3.43 13.78 -4.15
CA GLY A 52 3.45 12.48 -4.85
C GLY A 52 4.68 12.30 -5.74
N LEU A 53 4.99 13.30 -6.57
CA LEU A 53 6.10 13.23 -7.53
C LEU A 53 7.47 13.39 -6.87
N SER A 54 7.60 14.19 -5.81
CA SER A 54 8.85 14.31 -5.07
C SER A 54 9.20 13.00 -4.34
N VAL A 55 8.22 12.30 -3.78
CA VAL A 55 8.39 10.96 -3.20
C VAL A 55 8.73 9.94 -4.29
N ALA A 56 8.02 9.96 -5.42
CA ALA A 56 8.31 9.07 -6.55
C ALA A 56 9.75 9.23 -7.04
N LEU A 57 10.21 10.49 -7.21
CA LEU A 57 11.59 10.78 -7.57
C LEU A 57 12.59 10.24 -6.53
N GLY A 58 12.30 10.40 -5.24
CA GLY A 58 13.12 9.86 -4.16
C GLY A 58 13.27 8.34 -4.21
N ILE A 59 12.15 7.62 -4.42
CA ILE A 59 12.13 6.15 -4.56
C ILE A 59 12.91 5.71 -5.80
N VAL A 60 12.70 6.36 -6.93
CA VAL A 60 13.38 5.99 -8.18
C VAL A 60 14.88 6.23 -8.06
N ARG A 61 15.31 7.35 -7.49
CA ARG A 61 16.73 7.64 -7.24
C ARG A 61 17.36 6.67 -6.26
N SER A 62 16.67 6.26 -5.20
CA SER A 62 17.22 5.30 -4.22
C SER A 62 17.47 3.92 -4.83
N HIS A 63 16.77 3.59 -5.92
CA HIS A 63 16.97 2.36 -6.70
C HIS A 63 17.92 2.56 -7.92
N GLY A 64 18.64 3.69 -7.99
CA GLY A 64 19.55 3.98 -9.11
C GLY A 64 18.85 4.22 -10.45
N GLY A 65 17.55 4.52 -10.41
CA GLY A 65 16.72 4.77 -11.58
C GLY A 65 16.63 6.25 -11.97
N GLY A 66 15.85 6.52 -13.04
CA GLY A 66 15.58 7.87 -13.56
C GLY A 66 14.10 8.07 -13.90
N ILE A 67 13.64 9.32 -13.93
CA ILE A 67 12.29 9.69 -14.37
C ILE A 67 12.37 10.73 -15.47
N THR A 68 11.57 10.56 -16.53
CA THR A 68 11.38 11.58 -17.57
C THR A 68 9.90 11.91 -17.73
N VAL A 69 9.61 13.16 -18.04
CA VAL A 69 8.26 13.63 -18.33
C VAL A 69 8.23 14.31 -19.69
N GLN A 70 7.21 13.99 -20.47
CA GLN A 70 6.84 14.68 -21.70
C GLN A 70 5.38 15.08 -21.56
N SER A 71 5.08 16.36 -21.67
CA SER A 71 3.71 16.85 -21.54
C SER A 71 3.56 18.20 -22.21
N GLU A 72 2.41 18.42 -22.83
CA GLU A 72 2.02 19.68 -23.44
C GLU A 72 0.58 20.00 -23.04
N PRO A 73 0.24 21.27 -22.76
CA PRO A 73 -1.14 21.67 -22.48
C PRO A 73 -2.10 21.19 -23.57
N GLY A 74 -3.18 20.52 -23.16
CA GLY A 74 -4.22 19.98 -24.04
C GLY A 74 -3.90 18.63 -24.70
N HIS A 75 -2.70 18.08 -24.51
CA HIS A 75 -2.26 16.84 -25.16
C HIS A 75 -1.94 15.70 -24.18
N GLY A 76 -2.22 15.89 -22.89
CA GLY A 76 -1.94 14.92 -21.85
C GLY A 76 -0.47 14.87 -21.42
N SER A 77 -0.08 13.77 -20.79
CA SER A 77 1.27 13.59 -20.25
C SER A 77 1.75 12.16 -20.39
N VAL A 78 3.06 12.00 -20.54
CA VAL A 78 3.77 10.73 -20.54
C VAL A 78 4.89 10.78 -19.51
N PHE A 79 4.80 9.93 -18.49
CA PHE A 79 5.86 9.73 -17.51
C PHE A 79 6.54 8.40 -17.79
N ARG A 80 7.88 8.41 -17.87
CA ARG A 80 8.69 7.19 -17.97
C ARG A 80 9.59 7.07 -16.76
N VAL A 81 9.56 5.91 -16.14
CA VAL A 81 10.41 5.54 -15.01
C VAL A 81 11.34 4.43 -15.46
N PHE A 82 12.63 4.61 -15.22
CA PHE A 82 13.68 3.69 -15.64
C PHE A 82 14.33 3.08 -14.40
N PHE A 83 14.46 1.75 -14.37
CA PHE A 83 15.21 1.04 -13.33
C PHE A 83 16.33 0.22 -13.96
N PRO A 84 17.54 0.20 -13.37
CA PRO A 84 18.63 -0.61 -13.87
C PRO A 84 18.28 -2.10 -13.74
N VAL A 85 18.48 -2.84 -14.83
CA VAL A 85 18.34 -4.29 -14.88
C VAL A 85 19.68 -4.89 -14.50
N LEU A 86 19.71 -5.67 -13.43
CA LEU A 86 20.87 -6.48 -13.09
C LEU A 86 20.91 -7.68 -14.04
N THR A 87 21.99 -7.79 -14.80
CA THR A 87 22.27 -8.90 -15.73
C THR A 87 22.67 -10.17 -14.99
N GLU A 88 23.12 -10.05 -13.75
CA GLU A 88 23.31 -11.20 -12.88
C GLU A 88 21.93 -11.68 -12.41
N ALA A 89 21.58 -12.91 -12.78
CA ALA A 89 20.47 -13.60 -12.18
C ALA A 89 20.76 -13.68 -10.68
N VAL A 90 20.15 -12.78 -9.90
CA VAL A 90 19.94 -13.01 -8.47
C VAL A 90 19.35 -14.41 -8.43
N PRO A 91 19.98 -15.38 -7.72
CA PRO A 91 19.37 -16.68 -7.54
C PRO A 91 17.95 -16.37 -7.13
N ARG A 92 16.97 -16.79 -7.94
CA ARG A 92 15.60 -16.83 -7.46
C ARG A 92 15.71 -17.77 -6.27
N GLN A 93 15.90 -17.22 -5.07
CA GLN A 93 15.11 -17.63 -3.95
C GLN A 93 13.68 -17.37 -4.42
N SER A 94 13.21 -18.33 -5.20
CA SER A 94 11.90 -18.86 -5.04
C SER A 94 11.84 -19.31 -3.57
N GLU A 95 11.80 -18.35 -2.64
CA GLU A 95 10.58 -18.26 -1.87
C GLU A 95 9.50 -18.25 -2.94
N LYS A 96 9.05 -19.45 -3.32
CA LYS A 96 7.62 -19.62 -3.46
C LYS A 96 7.13 -18.94 -2.21
N VAL A 97 6.64 -17.71 -2.34
CA VAL A 97 5.54 -17.30 -1.48
C VAL A 97 4.61 -18.47 -1.72
N ASP A 98 4.64 -19.44 -0.80
CA ASP A 98 3.88 -20.66 -0.95
C ASP A 98 2.50 -20.13 -1.23
N SER A 99 2.10 -20.26 -2.49
CA SER A 99 0.80 -19.82 -2.95
C SER A 99 -0.12 -20.43 -1.92
N VAL A 100 -0.86 -19.59 -1.19
CA VAL A 100 -1.83 -20.06 -0.19
C VAL A 100 -2.50 -21.24 -0.86
N PRO A 101 -2.35 -22.48 -0.33
CA PRO A 101 -2.74 -23.66 -1.06
C PRO A 101 -4.12 -23.41 -1.65
N GLU A 102 -4.29 -23.65 -2.96
CA GLU A 102 -5.52 -23.32 -3.71
C GLU A 102 -6.79 -23.94 -3.07
N SER A 103 -6.62 -24.84 -2.09
CA SER A 103 -7.64 -25.45 -1.25
C SER A 103 -7.95 -24.73 0.08
N GLU A 104 -7.22 -23.68 0.47
CA GLU A 104 -7.45 -22.85 1.68
C GLU A 104 -7.51 -21.33 1.41
N GLY A 105 -7.18 -20.90 0.18
CA GLY A 105 -7.22 -19.51 -0.29
C GLY A 105 -8.59 -19.11 -0.81
N GLY A 106 -9.23 -18.18 -0.12
CA GLY A 106 -10.56 -17.67 -0.45
C GLY A 106 -11.36 -17.39 0.80
N GLY A 107 -11.63 -16.12 1.05
CA GLY A 107 -12.43 -15.62 2.16
C GLY A 107 -12.48 -14.10 2.12
N THR A 108 -13.36 -13.52 2.94
CA THR A 108 -13.50 -12.07 3.00
C THR A 108 -12.64 -11.51 4.12
N VAL A 109 -11.87 -10.47 3.83
CA VAL A 109 -11.13 -9.67 4.82
C VAL A 109 -11.80 -8.31 4.96
N LEU A 110 -11.94 -7.84 6.19
CA LEU A 110 -12.31 -6.46 6.45
C LEU A 110 -11.03 -5.64 6.65
N LEU A 111 -10.77 -4.70 5.74
CA LEU A 111 -9.66 -3.76 5.79
C LEU A 111 -10.15 -2.41 6.34
N VAL A 112 -9.57 -1.97 7.46
CA VAL A 112 -9.91 -0.70 8.11
C VAL A 112 -8.69 0.23 8.07
N GLU A 113 -8.78 1.30 7.28
CA GLU A 113 -7.68 2.23 7.01
C GLU A 113 -8.23 3.58 6.53
N ASP A 114 -7.84 4.68 7.16
CA ASP A 114 -8.39 6.01 6.87
C ASP A 114 -7.72 6.66 5.64
N MET A 115 -6.44 6.37 5.39
CA MET A 115 -5.71 6.92 4.26
C MET A 115 -6.01 6.14 2.97
N PHE A 116 -6.71 6.79 2.03
CA PHE A 116 -7.08 6.21 0.73
C PHE A 116 -5.94 5.46 0.01
N MET A 117 -4.74 6.06 -0.07
CA MET A 117 -3.61 5.44 -0.76
C MET A 117 -3.11 4.17 -0.07
N MET A 118 -3.08 4.16 1.27
CA MET A 118 -2.68 2.98 2.04
C MET A 118 -3.74 1.89 1.95
N ARG A 119 -5.02 2.26 2.02
CA ARG A 119 -6.14 1.33 1.85
C ARG A 119 -6.12 0.70 0.47
N HIS A 120 -5.87 1.48 -0.58
CA HIS A 120 -5.77 0.97 -1.94
C HIS A 120 -4.61 -0.02 -2.11
N ILE A 121 -3.42 0.30 -1.60
CA ILE A 121 -2.26 -0.59 -1.67
C ILE A 121 -2.52 -1.90 -0.90
N ALA A 122 -3.01 -1.81 0.34
CA ALA A 122 -3.31 -2.98 1.16
C ALA A 122 -4.39 -3.87 0.51
N THR A 123 -5.43 -3.25 -0.07
CA THR A 123 -6.46 -3.96 -0.86
C THR A 123 -5.83 -4.76 -1.98
N LYS A 124 -4.96 -4.15 -2.79
CA LYS A 124 -4.29 -4.84 -3.90
C LYS A 124 -3.41 -6.00 -3.41
N MET A 125 -2.70 -5.84 -2.29
CA MET A 125 -1.92 -6.93 -1.71
C MET A 125 -2.81 -8.09 -1.25
N LEU A 126 -3.92 -7.80 -0.59
CA LEU A 126 -4.88 -8.81 -0.11
C LEU A 126 -5.59 -9.54 -1.26
N GLU A 127 -5.97 -8.83 -2.31
CA GLU A 127 -6.53 -9.42 -3.55
C GLU A 127 -5.53 -10.37 -4.22
N LEU A 128 -4.25 -9.97 -4.31
CA LEU A 128 -3.16 -10.82 -4.83
C LEU A 128 -2.91 -12.06 -3.97
N LEU A 129 -3.25 -12.00 -2.68
CA LEU A 129 -3.25 -13.15 -1.76
C LEU A 129 -4.53 -14.01 -1.85
N GLY A 130 -5.48 -13.64 -2.71
CA GLY A 130 -6.71 -14.40 -2.95
C GLY A 130 -7.89 -14.05 -2.05
N PHE A 131 -7.84 -12.92 -1.32
CA PHE A 131 -8.96 -12.48 -0.48
C PHE A 131 -9.91 -11.53 -1.22
N SER A 132 -11.21 -11.63 -0.91
CA SER A 132 -12.17 -10.56 -1.21
C SER A 132 -12.08 -9.50 -0.12
N VAL A 133 -12.00 -8.23 -0.48
CA VAL A 133 -11.76 -7.14 0.48
C VAL A 133 -13.03 -6.31 0.67
N LEU A 134 -13.49 -6.22 1.91
CA LEU A 134 -14.43 -5.19 2.34
C LEU A 134 -13.62 -4.05 2.96
N GLU A 135 -13.88 -2.82 2.54
CA GLU A 135 -13.15 -1.64 3.00
C GLU A 135 -13.97 -0.84 4.02
N ALA A 136 -13.29 -0.29 5.02
CA ALA A 136 -13.82 0.70 5.96
C ALA A 136 -12.75 1.78 6.22
N ARG A 137 -13.20 3.02 6.49
CA ARG A 137 -12.33 4.19 6.69
C ARG A 137 -12.02 4.47 8.15
N ASP A 138 -12.80 3.92 9.06
CA ASP A 138 -12.64 4.05 10.50
C ASP A 138 -13.36 2.89 11.23
N GLY A 139 -13.21 2.83 12.55
CA GLY A 139 -13.83 1.79 13.37
C GLY A 139 -15.37 1.79 13.35
N VAL A 140 -16.01 2.94 13.12
CA VAL A 140 -17.48 3.03 13.08
C VAL A 140 -17.99 2.35 11.82
N GLU A 141 -17.42 2.71 10.66
CA GLU A 141 -17.73 2.06 9.38
C GLU A 141 -17.38 0.57 9.41
N ALA A 142 -16.28 0.18 10.07
CA ALA A 142 -15.89 -1.22 10.22
C ALA A 142 -16.97 -2.04 10.93
N ILE A 143 -17.57 -1.50 12.00
CA ILE A 143 -18.66 -2.17 12.73
C ILE A 143 -19.92 -2.28 11.86
N GLU A 144 -20.25 -1.25 11.09
CA GLU A 144 -21.40 -1.26 10.17
C GLU A 144 -21.23 -2.32 9.09
N VAL A 145 -20.07 -2.36 8.44
CA VAL A 145 -19.70 -3.37 7.43
C VAL A 145 -19.71 -4.77 8.06
N PHE A 146 -19.13 -4.93 9.25
CA PHE A 146 -19.09 -6.22 9.93
C PHE A 146 -20.48 -6.79 10.21
N ARG A 147 -21.43 -5.94 10.66
CA ARG A 147 -22.82 -6.37 10.93
C ARG A 147 -23.55 -6.83 9.67
N GLN A 148 -23.25 -6.24 8.51
CA GLN A 148 -23.89 -6.59 7.24
C GLN A 148 -23.33 -7.89 6.65
N HIS A 149 -22.03 -8.15 6.87
CA HIS A 149 -21.30 -9.28 6.30
C HIS A 149 -20.86 -10.29 7.37
N GLN A 150 -21.61 -10.36 8.47
CA GLN A 150 -21.27 -11.22 9.59
C GLN A 150 -21.28 -12.68 9.14
N GLY A 151 -20.18 -13.40 9.38
CA GLY A 151 -19.99 -14.80 8.99
C GLY A 151 -19.18 -15.01 7.69
N GLU A 152 -19.05 -13.98 6.85
CA GLU A 152 -18.17 -14.01 5.67
C GLU A 152 -16.74 -13.58 6.01
N ILE A 153 -16.62 -12.65 6.95
CA ILE A 153 -15.34 -12.04 7.34
C ILE A 153 -14.50 -13.06 8.12
N ARG A 154 -13.37 -13.44 7.53
CA ARG A 154 -12.43 -14.42 8.08
C ARG A 154 -11.46 -13.80 9.08
N PHE A 155 -11.04 -12.57 8.83
CA PHE A 155 -10.21 -11.76 9.71
C PHE A 155 -10.33 -10.27 9.38
N VAL A 156 -9.80 -9.43 10.27
CA VAL A 156 -9.73 -7.97 10.09
C VAL A 156 -8.28 -7.53 10.03
N LEU A 157 -7.94 -6.66 9.08
CA LEU A 157 -6.69 -5.91 9.06
C LEU A 157 -7.03 -4.45 9.37
N CYS A 158 -6.56 -3.93 10.51
CA CYS A 158 -7.02 -2.65 11.04
C CYS A 158 -5.84 -1.72 11.36
N ASP A 159 -5.89 -0.47 10.91
CA ASP A 159 -4.96 0.55 11.38
C ASP A 159 -5.23 0.93 12.84
N LEU A 160 -4.17 1.25 13.58
CA LEU A 160 -4.29 1.68 14.96
C LEU A 160 -4.71 3.14 15.09
N ALA A 161 -4.16 4.02 14.25
CA ALA A 161 -4.31 5.46 14.38
C ALA A 161 -5.35 5.99 13.37
N MET A 162 -6.62 5.89 13.71
CA MET A 162 -7.73 6.34 12.86
C MET A 162 -8.61 7.37 13.57
N PRO A 163 -9.28 8.27 12.83
CA PRO A 163 -10.23 9.22 13.39
C PRO A 163 -11.52 8.52 13.88
N ARG A 164 -12.28 9.20 14.74
CA ARG A 164 -13.59 8.80 15.31
C ARG A 164 -13.56 7.59 16.24
N MET A 165 -12.98 6.48 15.79
CA MET A 165 -12.82 5.25 16.56
C MET A 165 -11.50 4.60 16.16
N ASP A 166 -10.59 4.50 17.13
CA ASP A 166 -9.25 3.99 16.88
C ASP A 166 -9.23 2.45 16.77
N GLY A 167 -8.08 1.90 16.40
CA GLY A 167 -7.96 0.45 16.20
C GLY A 167 -8.18 -0.39 17.46
N TRP A 168 -7.89 0.16 18.66
CA TRP A 168 -8.13 -0.53 19.93
C TRP A 168 -9.60 -0.55 20.30
N GLU A 169 -10.28 0.58 20.14
CA GLU A 169 -11.73 0.69 20.33
C GLU A 169 -12.46 -0.23 19.34
N THR A 170 -12.00 -0.27 18.08
CA THR A 170 -12.51 -1.16 17.03
C THR A 170 -12.36 -2.63 17.42
N LEU A 171 -11.19 -3.04 17.93
CA LEU A 171 -10.93 -4.40 18.39
C LEU A 171 -11.92 -4.83 19.49
N VAL A 172 -12.14 -3.96 20.48
CA VAL A 172 -13.08 -4.24 21.58
C VAL A 172 -14.49 -4.42 21.04
N ALA A 173 -14.97 -3.49 20.22
CA ALA A 173 -16.33 -3.53 19.68
C ALA A 173 -16.57 -4.76 18.77
N LEU A 174 -15.60 -5.11 17.92
CA LEU A 174 -15.72 -6.29 17.06
C LEU A 174 -15.67 -7.60 17.85
N ARG A 175 -14.91 -7.66 18.96
CA ARG A 175 -14.87 -8.84 19.84
C ARG A 175 -16.14 -9.02 20.67
N GLU A 176 -16.84 -7.94 21.00
CA GLU A 176 -18.18 -8.04 21.59
C GLU A 176 -19.19 -8.68 20.63
N LEU A 177 -19.04 -8.43 19.33
CA LEU A 177 -19.89 -9.01 18.28
C LEU A 177 -19.45 -10.44 17.88
N SER A 178 -18.14 -10.70 17.85
CA SER A 178 -17.56 -11.98 17.48
C SER A 178 -16.27 -12.26 18.26
N PRO A 179 -16.37 -12.91 19.43
CA PRO A 179 -15.26 -13.17 20.34
C PRO A 179 -14.03 -13.86 19.74
N GLY A 180 -14.21 -14.66 18.67
CA GLY A 180 -13.15 -15.42 18.01
C GLY A 180 -12.71 -14.85 16.66
N LEU A 181 -13.06 -13.60 16.34
CA LEU A 181 -12.66 -12.97 15.08
C LEU A 181 -11.15 -12.62 15.12
N PRO A 182 -10.32 -13.20 14.24
CA PRO A 182 -8.92 -12.84 14.16
C PRO A 182 -8.76 -11.39 13.68
N MET A 183 -7.89 -10.65 14.34
CA MET A 183 -7.54 -9.27 14.01
C MET A 183 -6.02 -9.10 13.93
N ILE A 184 -5.58 -8.39 12.90
CA ILE A 184 -4.21 -7.97 12.67
C ILE A 184 -4.20 -6.45 12.77
N MET A 185 -3.38 -5.90 13.66
CA MET A 185 -3.24 -4.46 13.83
C MET A 185 -2.04 -3.95 13.05
N THR A 186 -2.21 -2.83 12.35
CA THR A 186 -1.14 -2.15 11.62
C THR A 186 -0.79 -0.82 12.30
N SER A 187 0.47 -0.40 12.27
CA SER A 187 0.89 0.88 12.87
C SER A 187 2.22 1.39 12.29
N GLY A 188 2.32 2.70 12.09
CA GLY A 188 3.58 3.37 11.72
C GLY A 188 4.56 3.60 12.88
N GLN A 189 4.15 3.34 14.12
CA GLN A 189 5.03 3.37 15.29
C GLN A 189 5.33 1.96 15.78
N ASN A 190 6.52 1.74 16.36
CA ASN A 190 6.87 0.47 16.99
C ASN A 190 6.00 0.23 18.23
N VAL A 191 4.86 -0.45 18.07
CA VAL A 191 3.89 -0.75 19.14
C VAL A 191 4.28 -1.96 19.97
N ALA A 192 5.54 -2.41 19.89
CA ALA A 192 6.05 -3.66 20.44
C ALA A 192 6.00 -3.77 21.99
N GLN A 193 5.37 -2.83 22.71
CA GLN A 193 5.51 -2.71 24.17
C GLN A 193 4.22 -2.75 24.99
N ARG A 194 3.09 -3.21 24.45
CA ARG A 194 1.93 -3.51 25.30
C ARG A 194 1.63 -5.00 25.31
N ARG A 195 2.43 -5.78 26.03
CA ARG A 195 2.08 -7.14 26.49
C ARG A 195 2.04 -7.15 28.01
N VAL A 196 0.89 -6.80 28.57
CA VAL A 196 0.49 -7.14 29.95
C VAL A 196 -1.03 -7.29 29.97
N GLY A 197 -1.55 -8.51 30.17
CA GLY A 197 -2.98 -8.77 30.43
C GLY A 197 -3.68 -9.69 29.42
N ASP A 198 -4.95 -9.99 29.70
CA ASP A 198 -5.83 -10.99 29.08
C ASP A 198 -5.79 -11.07 27.54
N HIS A 199 -5.61 -12.28 27.00
CA HIS A 199 -5.58 -12.57 25.55
C HIS A 199 -6.83 -12.06 24.81
N PHE A 200 -7.97 -11.96 25.52
CA PHE A 200 -9.23 -11.42 24.98
C PHE A 200 -9.16 -9.96 24.55
N LYS A 201 -8.11 -9.21 24.88
CA LYS A 201 -7.95 -7.80 24.47
C LYS A 201 -6.78 -7.54 23.52
N PHE A 202 -6.09 -8.58 23.05
CA PHE A 202 -4.95 -8.43 22.16
C PHE A 202 -5.21 -9.03 20.77
N PRO A 203 -4.81 -8.33 19.69
CA PRO A 203 -4.87 -8.88 18.35
C PRO A 203 -3.88 -10.04 18.21
N GLU A 204 -4.14 -10.92 17.26
CA GLU A 204 -3.34 -12.11 16.99
C GLU A 204 -1.99 -11.75 16.34
N ALA A 205 -1.92 -10.61 15.63
CA ALA A 205 -0.67 -10.11 15.08
C ALA A 205 -0.60 -8.57 15.03
N PHE A 206 0.62 -8.06 15.04
CA PHE A 206 0.95 -6.67 14.73
C PHE A 206 1.83 -6.60 13.49
N LEU A 207 1.61 -5.57 12.67
CA LEU A 207 2.33 -5.32 11.44
C LEU A 207 2.80 -3.85 11.40
N SER A 208 4.11 -3.64 11.40
CA SER A 208 4.68 -2.29 11.33
C SER A 208 4.56 -1.74 9.91
N LYS A 209 4.07 -0.51 9.77
CA LYS A 209 4.07 0.24 8.51
C LYS A 209 5.44 0.93 8.32
N PRO A 210 5.98 0.97 7.09
CA PRO A 210 5.50 0.29 5.89
C PRO A 210 5.77 -1.22 5.96
N TYR A 211 4.83 -2.02 5.42
CA TYR A 211 4.98 -3.47 5.30
C TYR A 211 4.92 -3.90 3.84
N GLY A 212 5.64 -4.97 3.50
CA GLY A 212 5.60 -5.61 2.21
C GLY A 212 4.69 -6.84 2.18
N PHE A 213 4.68 -7.50 1.04
CA PHE A 213 3.84 -8.67 0.78
C PHE A 213 4.17 -9.84 1.72
N LYS A 214 5.45 -10.06 1.99
CA LYS A 214 5.93 -11.15 2.85
C LYS A 214 5.52 -10.93 4.30
N GLU A 215 5.69 -9.72 4.83
CA GLU A 215 5.31 -9.41 6.21
C GLU A 215 3.81 -9.51 6.43
N LEU A 216 3.01 -9.07 5.45
CA LEU A 216 1.55 -9.22 5.46
C LEU A 216 1.15 -10.70 5.43
N PHE A 217 1.73 -11.50 4.53
CA PHE A 217 1.48 -12.93 4.44
C PHE A 217 1.79 -13.65 5.76
N ASP A 218 2.97 -13.39 6.33
CA ASP A 218 3.41 -13.99 7.59
C ASP A 218 2.48 -13.58 8.76
N ALA A 219 1.96 -12.35 8.77
CA ALA A 219 1.00 -11.89 9.76
C ALA A 219 -0.37 -12.59 9.63
N ILE A 220 -0.85 -12.77 8.41
CA ILE A 220 -2.10 -13.49 8.11
C ILE A 220 -1.99 -14.95 8.53
N ALA A 221 -0.90 -15.63 8.16
CA ALA A 221 -0.66 -17.01 8.54
C ALA A 221 -0.68 -17.19 10.07
N ARG A 222 -0.01 -16.30 10.82
CA ARG A 222 -0.04 -16.31 12.29
C ARG A 222 -1.45 -16.09 12.84
N ALA A 223 -2.19 -15.10 12.33
CA ALA A 223 -3.51 -14.78 12.83
C ALA A 223 -4.53 -15.92 12.62
N LEU A 224 -4.43 -16.62 11.49
CA LEU A 224 -5.34 -17.71 11.14
C LEU A 224 -4.96 -19.06 11.78
N ALA A 225 -3.70 -19.26 12.17
CA ALA A 225 -3.23 -20.50 12.79
C ALA A 225 -3.82 -20.77 14.19
N HIS A 226 -4.32 -19.74 14.89
CA HIS A 226 -4.89 -19.85 16.23
C HIS A 226 -6.33 -20.41 16.28
N LYS A 227 -6.93 -20.74 15.13
CA LYS A 227 -8.26 -21.36 15.05
C LYS A 227 -8.13 -22.88 15.20
N LYS A 228 -8.09 -23.37 16.45
CA LYS A 228 -8.33 -24.79 16.80
C LYS A 228 -9.42 -24.88 17.85
#